data_AF-A0A958RS77-F1
#
_entry.id   AF-A0A958RS77-F1
#
_cell.length_a   1.000
_cell.length_b   1.000
_cell.length_c   1.000
_cell.angle_alpha   90.00
_cell.angle_beta   90.00
_cell.angle_gamma   90.00
#
_symmetry.space_group_name_H-M   'P 1'
#
loop_
_entity.id
_entity.type
_entity.pdbx_description
1 polymer ?
#
loop_
_entity_poly.entity_id
_entity_poly.type
_entity_poly.pdbx_seq_one_letter_code
_entity_poly.pdbx_strand_id
1 'polypeptide(L)'
;MDFLTWFTSTEASNLGSFLAGLAAILALIFASFKIQQEIKAWRTRETLKKTMEVAGRVLASSLRFVEAIRYIANPLSTEAIDEEDKAKRFQKLLQIRQDNVATDFKDFLAAWNEAEVYLPDEIHNLLDSIWKEWASVRADFDTIVVYWQQGVFQDAGLQEAWVNIAGTRGKFDEFKEDLKDKLRPLINAKK
;
A
#
# COMPACT_ATOMS: atom_id res chain seq x y z
N MET A 1 81.39 -14.47 -20.25
CA MET A 1 80.31 -15.30 -19.67
C MET A 1 79.19 -14.35 -19.29
N ASP A 2 78.09 -14.43 -20.03
CA ASP A 2 76.97 -13.50 -19.94
C ASP A 2 76.23 -13.62 -18.60
N PHE A 3 75.87 -12.47 -18.03
CA PHE A 3 75.03 -12.32 -16.83
C PHE A 3 73.62 -12.93 -17.00
N LEU A 4 73.30 -13.43 -18.21
CA LEU A 4 72.01 -14.00 -18.58
C LEU A 4 71.92 -15.53 -18.41
N THR A 5 72.99 -16.24 -18.03
CA THR A 5 72.93 -17.70 -17.85
C THR A 5 72.76 -18.17 -16.40
N TRP A 6 72.55 -17.24 -15.46
CA TRP A 6 72.31 -17.56 -14.05
C TRP A 6 70.84 -17.39 -13.65
N PHE A 7 69.94 -17.99 -14.41
CA PHE A 7 68.66 -18.42 -13.87
C PHE A 7 68.65 -19.93 -13.96
N THR A 8 68.87 -20.58 -12.82
CA THR A 8 68.67 -22.03 -12.74
C THR A 8 67.20 -22.33 -13.05
N SER A 9 66.91 -23.45 -13.71
CA SER A 9 65.54 -23.86 -14.08
C SER A 9 64.58 -23.88 -12.87
N THR A 10 65.13 -24.03 -11.66
CA THR A 10 64.44 -24.02 -10.37
C THR A 10 63.92 -22.64 -9.95
N GLU A 11 64.66 -21.55 -10.23
CA GLU A 11 64.24 -20.19 -9.91
C GLU A 11 63.19 -19.66 -10.89
N ALA A 12 63.33 -20.00 -12.19
CA ALA A 12 62.30 -19.73 -13.20
C ALA A 12 60.99 -20.48 -12.91
N SER A 13 61.06 -21.73 -12.42
CA SER A 13 59.88 -22.49 -12.01
C SER A 13 59.20 -21.92 -10.75
N ASN A 14 59.97 -21.38 -9.80
CA ASN A 14 59.45 -20.76 -8.59
C ASN A 14 58.79 -19.40 -8.85
N LEU A 15 59.32 -18.62 -9.80
CA LEU A 15 58.69 -17.37 -10.25
C LEU A 15 57.38 -17.65 -11.01
N GLY A 16 57.37 -18.69 -11.86
CA GLY A 16 56.17 -19.12 -12.59
C GLY A 16 55.06 -19.63 -11.67
N SER A 17 55.38 -20.41 -10.64
CA SER A 17 54.40 -20.88 -9.66
C SER A 17 53.87 -19.76 -8.78
N PHE A 18 54.71 -18.79 -8.40
CA PHE A 18 54.29 -17.59 -7.67
C PHE A 18 53.34 -16.70 -8.49
N LEU A 19 53.67 -16.43 -9.76
CA LEU A 19 52.82 -15.66 -10.66
C LEU A 19 51.49 -16.37 -10.96
N ALA A 20 51.51 -17.70 -11.12
CA ALA A 20 50.30 -18.50 -11.25
C ALA A 20 49.42 -18.45 -9.97
N GLY A 21 50.05 -18.49 -8.79
CA GLY A 21 49.35 -18.32 -7.51
C GLY A 21 48.70 -16.95 -7.36
N LEU A 22 49.41 -15.87 -7.75
CA LEU A 22 48.87 -14.50 -7.77
C LEU A 22 47.70 -14.35 -8.74
N ALA A 23 47.81 -14.92 -9.94
CA ALA A 23 46.74 -14.93 -10.93
C ALA A 23 45.50 -15.67 -10.42
N ALA A 24 45.68 -16.81 -9.74
CA ALA A 24 44.57 -17.56 -9.13
C ALA A 24 43.87 -16.78 -8.02
N ILE A 25 44.62 -16.07 -7.17
CA ILE A 25 44.06 -15.20 -6.12
C ILE A 25 43.29 -14.03 -6.74
N LEU A 26 43.84 -13.37 -7.75
CA LEU A 26 43.15 -12.29 -8.46
C LEU A 26 41.87 -12.76 -9.15
N ALA A 27 41.88 -13.96 -9.74
CA ALA A 27 40.69 -14.57 -10.33
C ALA A 27 39.60 -14.86 -9.29
N LEU A 28 39.97 -15.35 -8.11
CA LEU A 28 39.05 -15.57 -6.99
C LEU A 28 38.43 -14.26 -6.46
N ILE A 29 39.23 -13.20 -6.36
CA ILE A 29 38.75 -11.86 -5.95
C ILE A 29 37.77 -11.32 -6.98
N PHE A 30 38.09 -11.43 -8.27
CA PHE A 30 37.22 -10.96 -9.36
C PHE A 30 35.91 -11.75 -9.41
N ALA A 31 35.97 -13.08 -9.27
CA ALA A 31 34.78 -13.93 -9.17
C ALA A 31 33.91 -13.55 -7.96
N SER A 32 34.53 -13.32 -6.80
CA SER A 32 33.83 -12.88 -5.58
C SER A 32 33.13 -11.53 -5.78
N PHE A 33 33.80 -10.57 -6.43
CA PHE A 33 33.23 -9.26 -6.74
C PHE A 33 32.03 -9.38 -7.70
N LYS A 34 32.14 -10.20 -8.75
CA LYS A 34 31.05 -10.45 -9.70
C LYS A 34 29.83 -11.07 -9.00
N ILE A 35 30.04 -12.05 -8.12
CA ILE A 35 28.97 -12.66 -7.31
C ILE A 35 28.30 -11.59 -6.44
N GLN A 36 29.06 -10.71 -5.79
CA GLN A 36 28.48 -9.62 -4.99
C GLN A 36 27.62 -8.66 -5.83
N GLN A 37 28.05 -8.32 -7.05
CA GLN A 37 27.24 -7.51 -7.96
C GLN A 37 25.95 -8.21 -8.38
N GLU A 38 26.03 -9.50 -8.70
CA GLU A 38 24.87 -10.31 -9.06
C GLU A 38 23.87 -10.43 -7.90
N ILE A 39 24.36 -10.61 -6.67
CA ILE A 39 23.53 -10.61 -5.45
C ILE A 39 22.85 -9.24 -5.25
N LYS A 40 23.58 -8.14 -5.43
CA LYS A 40 23.01 -6.79 -5.29
C LYS A 40 21.93 -6.52 -6.35
N ALA A 41 22.19 -6.90 -7.60
CA ALA A 41 21.22 -6.81 -8.69
C ALA A 41 20.01 -7.71 -8.47
N TRP A 42 20.22 -8.92 -7.92
CA TRP A 42 19.14 -9.82 -7.53
C TRP A 42 18.27 -9.22 -6.42
N ARG A 43 18.86 -8.71 -5.33
CA ARG A 43 18.11 -8.05 -4.24
C ARG A 43 17.29 -6.87 -4.75
N THR A 44 17.88 -6.02 -5.58
CA THR A 44 17.20 -4.86 -6.16
C THR A 44 15.97 -5.28 -6.97
N ARG A 45 16.12 -6.32 -7.80
CA ARG A 45 14.99 -6.88 -8.56
C ARG A 45 13.91 -7.47 -7.66
N GLU A 46 14.31 -8.14 -6.57
CA GLU A 46 13.34 -8.73 -5.65
C GLU A 46 12.59 -7.67 -4.84
N THR A 47 13.28 -6.63 -4.37
CA THR A 47 12.66 -5.47 -3.74
C THR A 47 11.69 -4.78 -4.71
N LEU A 48 12.09 -4.56 -5.97
CA LEU A 48 11.21 -3.96 -6.97
C LEU A 48 9.93 -4.78 -7.18
N LYS A 49 10.05 -6.11 -7.34
CA LYS A 49 8.87 -6.98 -7.44
C LYS A 49 7.97 -6.84 -6.23
N LYS A 50 8.54 -6.82 -5.02
CA LYS A 50 7.75 -6.71 -3.80
C LYS A 50 7.06 -5.35 -3.69
N THR A 51 7.75 -4.26 -4.03
CA THR A 51 7.16 -2.92 -4.15
C THR A 51 5.99 -2.91 -5.14
N MET A 52 6.12 -3.53 -6.31
CA MET A 52 5.03 -3.62 -7.29
C MET A 52 3.82 -4.42 -6.73
N GLU A 53 4.08 -5.56 -6.09
CA GLU A 53 3.06 -6.41 -5.48
C GLU A 53 2.30 -5.68 -4.36
N VAL A 54 3.04 -5.01 -3.48
CA VAL A 54 2.47 -4.21 -2.39
C VAL A 54 1.69 -3.03 -2.95
N ALA A 55 2.24 -2.29 -3.93
CA ALA A 55 1.53 -1.19 -4.57
C ALA A 55 0.21 -1.64 -5.22
N GLY A 56 0.18 -2.82 -5.84
CA GLY A 56 -1.04 -3.42 -6.39
C GLY A 56 -2.08 -3.76 -5.32
N ARG A 57 -1.65 -4.37 -4.21
CA ARG A 57 -2.54 -4.69 -3.08
C ARG A 57 -3.06 -3.44 -2.37
N VAL A 58 -2.21 -2.45 -2.14
CA VAL A 58 -2.59 -1.15 -1.57
C VAL A 58 -3.59 -0.44 -2.48
N LEU A 59 -3.36 -0.41 -3.79
CA LEU A 59 -4.30 0.21 -4.73
C LEU A 59 -5.66 -0.51 -4.69
N ALA A 60 -5.68 -1.83 -4.81
CA ALA A 60 -6.92 -2.60 -4.85
C ALA A 60 -7.74 -2.47 -3.55
N SER A 61 -7.09 -2.65 -2.40
CA SER A 61 -7.74 -2.56 -1.08
C SER A 61 -8.23 -1.14 -0.79
N SER A 62 -7.41 -0.12 -1.03
CA SER A 62 -7.78 1.28 -0.79
C SER A 62 -8.92 1.73 -1.69
N LEU A 63 -8.94 1.30 -2.96
CA LEU A 63 -10.06 1.61 -3.85
C LEU A 63 -11.38 0.97 -3.40
N ARG A 64 -11.34 -0.29 -2.94
CA ARG A 64 -12.52 -0.96 -2.38
C ARG A 64 -13.00 -0.24 -1.13
N PHE A 65 -12.08 0.07 -0.22
CA PHE A 65 -12.39 0.78 1.02
C PHE A 65 -13.02 2.15 0.76
N VAL A 66 -12.42 2.95 -0.14
CA VAL A 66 -12.99 4.25 -0.55
C VAL A 66 -14.39 4.09 -1.15
N GLU A 67 -14.61 3.09 -2.01
CA GLU A 67 -15.93 2.84 -2.61
C GLU A 67 -16.96 2.39 -1.55
N ALA A 68 -16.54 1.59 -0.58
CA ALA A 68 -17.36 1.15 0.54
C ALA A 68 -17.79 2.34 1.42
N ILE A 69 -16.89 3.29 1.68
CA ILE A 69 -17.22 4.53 2.40
C ILE A 69 -18.18 5.40 1.58
N ARG A 70 -17.98 5.52 0.26
CA ARG A 70 -18.93 6.25 -0.61
C ARG A 70 -20.33 5.66 -0.58
N TYR A 71 -20.43 4.33 -0.49
CA TYR A 71 -21.70 3.64 -0.36
C TYR A 71 -22.39 3.95 0.98
N ILE A 72 -21.64 4.02 2.08
CA ILE A 72 -22.13 4.55 3.37
C ILE A 72 -22.63 5.98 3.19
N ALA A 73 -21.81 6.83 2.57
CA ALA A 73 -22.06 8.25 2.40
C ALA A 73 -23.17 8.57 1.38
N ASN A 74 -23.83 7.57 0.82
CA ASN A 74 -24.98 7.78 -0.05
C ASN A 74 -26.24 8.02 0.76
N PRO A 75 -26.86 9.23 0.69
CA PRO A 75 -28.08 9.49 1.41
C PRO A 75 -29.12 8.47 0.99
N LEU A 76 -29.74 7.85 1.99
CA LEU A 76 -30.89 7.00 1.77
C LEU A 76 -32.03 7.93 1.35
N SER A 77 -32.56 7.78 0.13
CA SER A 77 -33.72 8.57 -0.29
C SER A 77 -34.86 8.28 0.69
N THR A 78 -35.27 9.31 1.42
CA THR A 78 -36.29 9.21 2.48
C THR A 78 -37.71 9.08 1.95
N GLU A 79 -37.88 8.96 0.62
CA GLU A 79 -39.12 9.28 -0.10
C GLU A 79 -40.15 8.13 -0.21
N ALA A 80 -39.88 6.91 0.25
CA ALA A 80 -40.77 5.77 -0.10
C ALA A 80 -41.04 4.72 1.00
N ILE A 81 -41.03 5.07 2.30
CA ILE A 81 -41.27 4.07 3.36
C ILE A 81 -42.09 4.64 4.52
N ASP A 82 -43.15 3.92 4.89
CA ASP A 82 -44.07 4.16 6.02
C ASP A 82 -43.33 4.12 7.38
N GLU A 83 -43.71 4.98 8.35
CA GLU A 83 -42.87 5.39 9.50
C GLU A 83 -42.35 4.24 10.39
N GLU A 84 -43.15 3.20 10.65
CA GLU A 84 -42.77 2.12 11.57
C GLU A 84 -41.89 1.05 10.89
N ASP A 85 -42.11 0.80 9.59
CA ASP A 85 -41.26 -0.06 8.77
C ASP A 85 -39.95 0.63 8.37
N LYS A 86 -39.92 1.96 8.37
CA LYS A 86 -38.77 2.80 8.01
C LYS A 86 -37.60 2.61 8.98
N ALA A 87 -37.83 2.64 10.28
CA ALA A 87 -36.76 2.51 11.27
C ALA A 87 -36.08 1.13 11.21
N LYS A 88 -36.86 0.04 11.11
CA LYS A 88 -36.33 -1.34 11.03
C LYS A 88 -35.62 -1.61 9.70
N ARG A 89 -36.17 -1.16 8.57
CA ARG A 89 -35.52 -1.33 7.25
C ARG A 89 -34.26 -0.49 7.15
N PHE A 90 -34.27 0.72 7.69
CA PHE A 90 -33.12 1.61 7.72
C PHE A 90 -32.00 1.04 8.59
N GLN A 91 -32.29 0.55 9.81
CA GLN A 91 -31.29 -0.14 10.64
C GLN A 91 -30.66 -1.33 9.92
N LYS A 92 -31.46 -2.15 9.22
CA LYS A 92 -30.92 -3.26 8.40
C LYS A 92 -29.99 -2.78 7.29
N LEU A 93 -30.35 -1.70 6.59
CA LEU A 93 -29.51 -1.12 5.53
C LEU A 93 -28.22 -0.53 6.09
N LEU A 94 -28.28 0.15 7.24
CA LEU A 94 -27.09 0.65 7.93
C LEU A 94 -26.18 -0.51 8.37
N GLN A 95 -26.74 -1.59 8.91
CA GLN A 95 -25.98 -2.76 9.32
C GLN A 95 -25.27 -3.43 8.14
N ILE A 96 -25.98 -3.65 7.02
CA ILE A 96 -25.38 -4.22 5.79
C ILE A 96 -24.24 -3.33 5.29
N ARG A 97 -24.44 -2.01 5.31
CA ARG A 97 -23.40 -1.03 4.96
C ARG A 97 -22.18 -1.16 5.87
N GLN A 98 -22.38 -1.25 7.19
CA GLN A 98 -21.29 -1.41 8.16
C GLN A 98 -20.54 -2.74 7.98
N ASP A 99 -21.24 -3.85 7.77
CA ASP A 99 -20.63 -5.18 7.63
C ASP A 99 -19.75 -5.27 6.37
N ASN A 100 -20.20 -4.67 5.27
CA ASN A 100 -19.41 -4.59 4.03
C ASN A 100 -18.14 -3.77 4.25
N VAL A 101 -18.24 -2.62 4.90
CA VAL A 101 -17.08 -1.75 5.18
C VAL A 101 -16.10 -2.42 6.13
N ALA A 102 -16.58 -3.18 7.12
CA ALA A 102 -15.71 -3.90 8.06
C ALA A 102 -14.81 -4.94 7.38
N THR A 103 -15.25 -5.52 6.26
CA THR A 103 -14.46 -6.47 5.48
C THR A 103 -13.37 -5.73 4.70
N ASP A 104 -13.74 -4.71 3.91
CA ASP A 104 -12.79 -3.92 3.12
C ASP A 104 -11.78 -3.15 4.01
N PHE A 105 -12.20 -2.78 5.21
CA PHE A 105 -11.36 -2.15 6.23
C PHE A 105 -10.20 -3.04 6.70
N LYS A 106 -10.44 -4.34 6.91
CA LYS A 106 -9.38 -5.27 7.34
C LYS A 106 -8.32 -5.41 6.26
N ASP A 107 -8.75 -5.54 5.01
CA ASP A 107 -7.86 -5.62 3.85
C ASP A 107 -7.05 -4.33 3.66
N PHE A 108 -7.70 -3.17 3.85
CA PHE A 108 -7.03 -1.86 3.81
C PHE A 108 -5.95 -1.74 4.88
N LEU A 109 -6.25 -2.07 6.14
CA LEU A 109 -5.27 -2.00 7.23
C LEU A 109 -4.09 -2.94 7.01
N ALA A 110 -4.34 -4.16 6.53
CA ALA A 110 -3.28 -5.10 6.21
C ALA A 110 -2.37 -4.55 5.11
N ALA A 111 -2.94 -3.95 4.05
CA ALA A 111 -2.16 -3.35 2.98
C ALA A 111 -1.40 -2.09 3.43
N TRP A 112 -1.98 -1.28 4.32
CA TRP A 112 -1.32 -0.10 4.87
C TRP A 112 -0.08 -0.46 5.68
N ASN A 113 -0.16 -1.47 6.56
CA ASN A 113 1.02 -1.93 7.31
C ASN A 113 2.16 -2.39 6.38
N GLU A 114 1.84 -3.01 5.25
CA GLU A 114 2.87 -3.35 4.25
C GLU A 114 3.39 -2.12 3.50
N ALA A 115 2.55 -1.11 3.26
CA ALA A 115 2.93 0.12 2.58
C ALA A 115 4.05 0.86 3.33
N GLU A 116 4.02 0.87 4.67
CA GLU A 116 5.06 1.50 5.52
C GLU A 116 6.47 0.97 5.27
N VAL A 117 6.58 -0.30 4.84
CA VAL A 117 7.87 -0.96 4.65
C VAL A 117 8.37 -0.83 3.21
N TYR A 118 7.46 -0.87 2.23
CA TYR A 118 7.81 -1.11 0.82
C TYR A 118 7.49 0.05 -0.12
N LEU A 119 6.68 1.03 0.30
CA LEU A 119 6.22 2.14 -0.54
C LEU A 119 6.77 3.49 -0.04
N PRO A 120 6.81 4.52 -0.91
CA PRO A 120 7.23 5.86 -0.51
C PRO A 120 6.30 6.49 0.54
N ASP A 121 6.85 7.37 1.39
CA ASP A 121 6.11 8.08 2.45
C ASP A 121 4.88 8.84 1.94
N GLU A 122 4.92 9.32 0.69
CA GLU A 122 3.76 9.98 0.07
C GLU A 122 2.53 9.08 -0.01
N ILE A 123 2.72 7.75 -0.18
CA ILE A 123 1.61 6.80 -0.15
C ILE A 123 1.08 6.68 1.27
N HIS A 124 1.96 6.58 2.26
CA HIS A 124 1.55 6.51 3.66
C HIS A 124 0.73 7.75 4.07
N ASN A 125 1.15 8.94 3.68
CA ASN A 125 0.43 10.20 3.93
C ASN A 125 -0.96 10.22 3.26
N LEU A 126 -1.07 9.66 2.05
CA LEU A 126 -2.35 9.52 1.37
C LEU A 126 -3.28 8.55 2.10
N LEU A 127 -2.77 7.38 2.53
CA LEU A 127 -3.54 6.40 3.31
C LEU A 127 -4.00 6.97 4.65
N ASP A 128 -3.15 7.73 5.35
CA ASP A 128 -3.49 8.44 6.58
C ASP A 128 -4.59 9.50 6.36
N SER A 129 -4.54 10.21 5.23
CA SER A 129 -5.58 11.19 4.88
C SER A 129 -6.93 10.50 4.63
N ILE A 130 -6.93 9.38 3.91
CA ILE A 130 -8.13 8.55 3.70
C ILE A 130 -8.67 8.06 5.05
N TRP A 131 -7.79 7.62 5.94
CA TRP A 131 -8.17 7.15 7.27
C TRP A 131 -8.81 8.23 8.14
N LYS A 132 -8.24 9.43 8.16
CA LYS A 132 -8.78 10.56 8.93
C LYS A 132 -10.16 10.97 8.43
N GLU A 133 -10.35 11.02 7.12
CA GLU A 133 -11.68 11.30 6.55
C GLU A 133 -12.68 10.19 6.86
N TRP A 134 -12.27 8.92 6.79
CA TRP A 134 -13.10 7.81 7.25
C TRP A 134 -13.50 7.96 8.73
N ALA A 135 -12.56 8.28 9.62
CA ALA A 135 -12.83 8.44 11.03
C ALA A 135 -13.87 9.55 11.29
N SER A 136 -13.81 10.64 10.52
CA SER A 136 -14.83 11.71 10.54
C SER A 136 -16.19 11.18 10.09
N VAL A 137 -16.26 10.52 8.93
CA VAL A 137 -17.52 9.93 8.41
C VAL A 137 -18.10 8.93 9.39
N ARG A 138 -17.25 8.13 10.04
CA ARG A 138 -17.68 7.13 11.02
C ARG A 138 -18.33 7.79 12.24
N ALA A 139 -17.75 8.87 12.77
CA ALA A 139 -18.30 9.60 13.90
C ALA A 139 -19.69 10.20 13.58
N ASP A 140 -19.84 10.82 12.41
CA ASP A 140 -21.13 11.33 11.94
C ASP A 140 -22.15 10.18 11.74
N PHE A 141 -21.68 9.05 11.21
CA PHE A 141 -22.54 7.88 10.99
C PHE A 141 -23.03 7.26 12.31
N ASP A 142 -22.15 7.13 13.30
CA ASP A 142 -22.52 6.65 14.63
C ASP A 142 -23.52 7.60 15.29
N THR A 143 -23.39 8.91 15.06
CA THR A 143 -24.39 9.91 15.47
C THR A 143 -25.75 9.63 14.84
N ILE A 144 -25.83 9.44 13.51
CA ILE A 144 -27.08 9.10 12.82
C ILE A 144 -27.72 7.83 13.40
N VAL A 145 -26.92 6.79 13.64
CA VAL A 145 -27.41 5.53 14.23
C VAL A 145 -28.05 5.77 15.60
N VAL A 146 -27.41 6.54 16.47
CA VAL A 146 -27.90 6.83 17.83
C VAL A 146 -29.22 7.60 17.78
N TYR A 147 -29.29 8.69 17.00
CA TYR A 147 -30.51 9.48 16.86
C TYR A 147 -31.69 8.63 16.36
N TRP A 148 -31.44 7.78 15.37
CA TRP A 148 -32.47 6.88 14.84
C TRP A 148 -32.89 5.79 15.82
N GLN A 149 -31.97 5.24 16.62
CA GLN A 149 -32.30 4.29 17.68
C GLN A 149 -33.17 4.92 18.78
N GLN A 150 -33.04 6.22 19.00
CA GLN A 150 -33.84 7.00 19.94
C GLN A 150 -35.20 7.43 19.35
N GLY A 151 -35.50 7.11 18.09
CA GLY A 151 -36.72 7.54 17.41
C GLY A 151 -36.72 9.03 17.02
N VAL A 152 -35.53 9.66 16.99
CA VAL A 152 -35.38 11.06 16.59
C VAL A 152 -35.04 11.11 15.11
N PHE A 153 -35.99 11.59 14.30
CA PHE A 153 -35.87 11.61 12.84
C PHE A 153 -35.74 13.03 12.25
N GLN A 154 -35.94 14.05 13.08
CA GLN A 154 -35.79 15.46 12.71
C GLN A 154 -35.11 16.18 13.88
N ASP A 155 -33.80 16.34 13.78
CA ASP A 155 -32.96 17.09 14.73
C ASP A 155 -31.84 17.81 13.97
N ALA A 156 -31.41 18.96 14.49
CA ALA A 156 -30.34 19.74 13.87
C ALA A 156 -29.02 18.96 13.79
N GLY A 157 -28.66 18.21 14.84
CA GLY A 157 -27.45 17.38 14.86
C GLY A 157 -27.53 16.20 13.90
N LEU A 158 -28.71 15.59 13.73
CA LEU A 158 -28.94 14.57 12.72
C LEU A 158 -28.78 15.12 11.30
N GLN A 159 -29.32 16.31 11.03
CA GLN A 159 -29.21 16.95 9.73
C GLN A 159 -27.75 17.37 9.43
N GLU A 160 -27.04 17.91 10.43
CA GLU A 160 -25.63 18.26 10.33
C GLU A 160 -24.75 17.04 10.00
N ALA A 161 -24.95 15.91 10.70
CA ALA A 161 -24.23 14.66 10.42
C ALA A 161 -24.45 14.18 8.98
N TRP A 162 -25.68 14.28 8.45
CA TRP A 162 -25.95 13.94 7.06
C TRP A 162 -25.26 14.87 6.06
N VAL A 163 -25.27 16.19 6.33
CA VAL A 163 -24.61 17.18 5.49
C VAL A 163 -23.10 16.95 5.48
N ASN A 164 -22.49 16.69 6.64
CA ASN A 164 -21.07 16.40 6.76
C ASN A 164 -20.68 15.18 5.92
N ILE A 165 -21.38 14.05 6.11
CA ILE A 165 -21.15 12.83 5.34
C ILE A 165 -21.31 13.08 3.84
N ALA A 166 -22.37 13.77 3.42
CA ALA A 166 -22.58 14.09 2.01
C ALA A 166 -21.45 14.96 1.42
N GLY A 167 -20.93 15.91 2.21
CA GLY A 167 -19.83 16.79 1.85
C GLY A 167 -18.50 16.07 1.63
N THR A 168 -18.28 14.91 2.25
CA THR A 168 -17.05 14.12 2.06
C THR A 168 -16.97 13.38 0.73
N ARG A 169 -18.08 13.27 -0.02
CA ARG A 169 -18.13 12.51 -1.28
C ARG A 169 -17.09 12.96 -2.31
N GLY A 170 -16.94 14.27 -2.50
CA GLY A 170 -15.97 14.83 -3.43
C GLY A 170 -14.53 14.45 -3.06
N LYS A 171 -14.21 14.47 -1.77
CA LYS A 171 -12.88 14.07 -1.26
C LYS A 171 -12.58 12.60 -1.56
N PHE A 172 -13.56 11.70 -1.45
CA PHE A 172 -13.35 10.29 -1.78
C PHE A 172 -13.17 10.05 -3.29
N ASP A 173 -13.75 10.87 -4.16
CA ASP A 173 -13.45 10.85 -5.58
C ASP A 173 -12.02 11.33 -5.87
N GLU A 174 -11.57 12.38 -5.18
CA GLU A 174 -10.18 12.86 -5.26
C GLU A 174 -9.19 11.78 -4.80
N PHE A 175 -9.42 11.15 -3.63
CA PHE A 175 -8.58 10.06 -3.15
C PHE A 175 -8.48 8.88 -4.12
N LYS A 176 -9.57 8.57 -4.82
CA LYS A 176 -9.59 7.50 -5.83
C LYS A 176 -8.66 7.80 -7.00
N GLU A 177 -8.63 9.04 -7.47
CA GLU A 177 -7.70 9.45 -8.52
C GLU A 177 -6.26 9.55 -7.99
N ASP A 178 -6.04 10.14 -6.82
CA ASP A 178 -4.71 10.23 -6.19
C ASP A 178 -4.08 8.84 -5.98
N LEU A 179 -4.86 7.86 -5.50
CA LEU A 179 -4.41 6.48 -5.35
C LEU A 179 -3.95 5.90 -6.69
N LYS A 180 -4.72 6.10 -7.76
CA LYS A 180 -4.35 5.60 -9.09
C LYS A 180 -3.09 6.29 -9.60
N ASP A 181 -3.02 7.60 -9.47
CA ASP A 181 -1.94 8.42 -10.01
C ASP A 181 -0.62 8.12 -9.31
N LYS A 182 -0.64 7.88 -7.99
CA LYS A 182 0.57 7.56 -7.24
C LYS A 182 0.96 6.08 -7.30
N LEU A 183 0.02 5.13 -7.32
CA LEU A 183 0.32 3.69 -7.25
C LEU A 183 0.49 3.02 -8.62
N ARG A 184 -0.22 3.45 -9.67
CA ARG A 184 -0.07 2.86 -11.02
C ARG A 184 1.35 2.96 -11.57
N PRO A 185 2.09 4.07 -11.40
CA PRO A 185 3.48 4.14 -11.83
C PRO A 185 4.37 3.11 -11.14
N LEU A 186 4.15 2.86 -9.85
CA LEU A 186 4.89 1.86 -9.07
C LEU A 186 4.57 0.43 -9.55
N ILE A 187 3.31 0.16 -9.89
CA ILE A 187 2.86 -1.13 -10.43
C ILE A 187 3.43 -1.38 -11.83
N ASN A 188 3.52 -0.32 -12.65
CA ASN A 188 3.96 -0.40 -14.03
C ASN A 188 5.46 -0.16 -14.22
N ALA A 189 6.22 0.01 -13.14
CA ALA A 189 7.67 0.14 -13.19
C ALA A 189 8.25 -1.11 -13.89
N LYS A 190 8.71 -0.94 -15.14
CA LYS A 190 9.19 -2.06 -15.96
C LYS A 190 10.37 -2.76 -15.27
N LYS A 191 10.37 -4.09 -15.37
CA LYS A 191 11.52 -4.96 -15.05
C LYS A 191 12.70 -4.67 -15.95
#